data_AF-A0A0Q8MHX4-F1
#
_entry.id   AF-A0A0Q8MHX4-F1
#
_cell.length_a   1.000
_cell.length_b   1.000
_cell.length_c   1.000
_cell.angle_alpha   90.00
_cell.angle_beta   90.00
_cell.angle_gamma   90.00
#
_symmetry.space_group_name_H-M   'P 1'
#
loop_
_entity.id
_entity.type
_entity.pdbx_description
1 polymer ?
#
loop_
_entity_poly.entity_id
_entity_poly.type
_entity_poly.pdbx_seq_one_letter_code
_entity_poly.pdbx_strand_id
1 'polypeptide(L)'
;MNVFILFAGSGPVVILTSHASIEDPALLEKLAAKGVDKFLAYSVPSALAKARYGMHFDIVARGLSETDDLRVLDFDGARAFRLFAFKEMTGPFVYEAATPPRVGSLATA
;
A
#
# COMPACT_ATOMS: atom_id res chain seq x y z
N MET A 1 -3.00 -3.43 12.61
CA MET A 1 -3.41 -3.17 11.23
C MET A 1 -3.01 -1.77 10.85
N ASN A 2 -2.21 -1.66 9.80
CA ASN A 2 -1.62 -0.43 9.33
C ASN A 2 -2.20 -0.05 7.98
N VAL A 3 -2.20 1.26 7.71
CA VAL A 3 -2.68 1.83 6.46
C VAL A 3 -1.55 2.64 5.86
N PHE A 4 -1.22 2.35 4.61
CA PHE A 4 -0.19 3.08 3.87
C PHE A 4 -0.76 3.60 2.56
N ILE A 5 -0.39 4.83 2.22
CA ILE A 5 -0.57 5.40 0.88
C ILE A 5 0.75 5.20 0.15
N LEU A 6 0.73 4.40 -0.91
CA LEU A 6 1.89 4.16 -1.76
C LEU A 6 1.76 5.02 -3.02
N PHE A 7 2.75 5.86 -3.28
CA PHE A 7 2.92 6.58 -4.54
C PHE A 7 3.85 5.76 -5.43
N ALA A 8 3.26 4.98 -6.33
CA ALA A 8 3.97 4.14 -7.30
C ALA A 8 3.80 4.72 -8.73
N GLY A 9 4.42 4.08 -9.72
CA GLY A 9 4.40 4.55 -11.11
C GLY A 9 3.01 4.69 -11.74
N SER A 10 2.03 3.90 -11.28
CA SER A 10 0.63 3.98 -11.71
C SER A 10 -0.20 5.04 -10.97
N GLY A 11 0.40 5.73 -9.99
CA GLY A 11 -0.26 6.69 -9.11
C GLY A 11 -0.39 6.20 -7.67
N PRO A 12 -1.09 6.98 -6.82
CA PRO A 12 -1.32 6.61 -5.43
C PRO A 12 -2.24 5.40 -5.29
N VAL A 13 -1.97 4.53 -4.32
CA VAL A 13 -2.85 3.43 -3.91
C VAL A 13 -2.86 3.36 -2.39
N VAL A 14 -4.01 3.06 -1.78
CA VAL A 14 -4.10 2.86 -0.33
C VAL A 14 -4.16 1.38 -0.04
N ILE A 15 -3.27 0.91 0.82
CA ILE A 15 -3.23 -0.48 1.27
C ILE A 15 -3.56 -0.59 2.76
N LEU A 16 -4.16 -1.72 3.13
CA LEU A 16 -4.25 -2.22 4.49
C LEU A 16 -3.33 -3.43 4.63
N THR A 17 -2.65 -3.52 5.76
CA THR A 17 -1.83 -4.68 6.07
C THR A 17 -1.78 -5.01 7.56
N SER A 18 -1.59 -6.28 7.91
CA SER A 18 -1.30 -6.69 9.29
C SER A 18 0.18 -6.52 9.67
N HIS A 19 1.09 -6.36 8.70
CA HIS A 19 2.51 -6.08 8.92
C HIS A 19 2.71 -4.80 9.73
N ALA A 20 3.65 -4.84 10.68
CA ALA A 20 3.87 -3.76 11.65
C ALA A 20 4.51 -2.51 11.03
N SER A 21 5.30 -2.68 9.96
CA SER A 21 6.01 -1.61 9.26
C SER A 21 5.93 -1.80 7.74
N ILE A 22 6.03 -0.69 7.00
CA ILE A 22 6.20 -0.71 5.54
C ILE A 22 7.56 -1.29 5.13
N GLU A 23 8.53 -1.28 6.04
CA GLU A 23 9.88 -1.81 5.86
C GLU A 23 9.96 -3.33 6.06
N ASP A 24 8.85 -3.97 6.43
CA ASP A 24 8.82 -5.43 6.64
C ASP A 24 9.21 -6.16 5.35
N PRO A 25 10.29 -6.96 5.34
CA PRO A 25 10.75 -7.64 4.14
C PRO A 25 9.67 -8.50 3.47
N ALA A 26 8.82 -9.17 4.25
CA ALA A 26 7.75 -10.00 3.70
C ALA A 26 6.65 -9.16 3.02
N LEU A 27 6.40 -7.93 3.52
CA LEU A 27 5.52 -6.99 2.85
C LEU A 27 6.15 -6.45 1.56
N LEU A 28 7.44 -6.10 1.59
CA LEU A 28 8.17 -5.62 0.42
C LEU A 28 8.23 -6.67 -0.70
N GLU A 29 8.45 -7.94 -0.37
CA GLU A 29 8.40 -9.06 -1.32
C GLU A 29 7.00 -9.21 -1.94
N LYS A 30 5.93 -9.08 -1.15
CA LYS A 30 4.55 -9.11 -1.64
C LYS A 30 4.21 -7.95 -2.56
N LEU A 31 4.70 -6.75 -2.26
CA LEU A 31 4.55 -5.57 -3.11
C LEU A 31 5.32 -5.76 -4.42
N ALA A 32 6.57 -6.25 -4.36
CA ALA A 32 7.39 -6.55 -5.53
C ALA A 32 6.73 -7.62 -6.44
N ALA A 33 6.17 -8.68 -5.86
CA ALA A 33 5.42 -9.70 -6.59
C ALA A 33 4.16 -9.14 -7.30
N LYS A 34 3.66 -7.98 -6.88
CA LYS A 34 2.57 -7.23 -7.51
C LYS A 34 3.07 -6.12 -8.45
N GLY A 35 4.37 -6.05 -8.73
CA GLY A 35 4.99 -5.05 -9.59
C GLY A 35 5.19 -3.68 -8.92
N VAL A 36 5.14 -3.62 -7.59
CA VAL A 36 5.36 -2.41 -6.80
C VAL A 36 6.73 -2.52 -6.12
N ASP A 37 7.78 -2.25 -6.89
CA ASP A 37 9.18 -2.36 -6.47
C ASP A 37 9.89 -1.00 -6.33
N LYS A 38 9.20 0.09 -6.68
CA LYS A 38 9.66 1.47 -6.48
C LYS A 38 8.48 2.36 -6.08
N PHE A 39 8.52 2.92 -4.88
CA PHE A 39 7.42 3.72 -4.34
C PHE A 39 7.86 4.66 -3.21
N LEU A 40 7.04 5.69 -2.96
CA LEU A 40 7.05 6.44 -1.70
C LEU A 40 5.87 5.98 -0.86
N ALA A 41 6.08 5.67 0.42
CA ALA A 41 5.01 5.28 1.32
C ALA A 41 4.82 6.29 2.44
N TYR A 42 3.56 6.58 2.73
CA TYR A 42 3.15 7.36 3.89
C TYR A 42 2.22 6.55 4.74
N SER A 43 2.47 6.49 6.05
CA SER A 43 1.52 5.88 6.98
C SER A 43 0.42 6.87 7.34
N VAL A 44 -0.77 6.32 7.59
CA VAL A 44 -1.94 7.08 8.01
C VAL A 44 -2.56 6.38 9.22
N PRO A 45 -3.05 7.11 10.24
CA PRO A 45 -3.76 6.51 11.35
C PRO A 45 -4.94 5.65 10.88
N SER A 46 -4.98 4.39 11.28
CA SER A 46 -6.04 3.45 10.85
C SER A 46 -7.44 3.91 11.27
N ALA A 47 -7.57 4.55 12.44
CA ALA A 47 -8.82 5.15 12.89
C ALA A 47 -9.30 6.28 11.96
N LEU A 48 -8.38 7.10 11.45
CA LEU A 48 -8.70 8.17 10.50
C LEU A 48 -9.12 7.59 9.14
N ALA A 49 -8.39 6.60 8.64
CA ALA A 49 -8.76 5.90 7.41
C ALA A 49 -10.14 5.24 7.53
N LYS A 50 -10.42 4.58 8.66
CA LYS A 50 -11.74 4.00 8.94
C LYS A 50 -12.85 5.04 8.95
N ALA A 51 -12.63 6.19 9.61
CA ALA A 51 -13.62 7.27 9.64
C ALA A 51 -13.95 7.81 8.24
N ARG A 52 -12.97 7.85 7.32
CA ARG A 52 -13.14 8.40 5.97
C ARG A 52 -13.68 7.41 4.95
N TYR A 53 -13.27 6.16 5.02
CA TYR A 53 -13.74 5.10 4.11
C TYR A 53 -15.01 4.40 4.61
N GLY A 54 -15.34 4.53 5.90
CA GLY A 54 -16.56 3.98 6.49
C GLY A 54 -16.68 2.47 6.28
N MET A 55 -17.87 2.02 5.85
CA MET A 55 -18.17 0.60 5.66
C MET A 55 -17.20 -0.09 4.68
N HIS A 56 -16.68 0.64 3.68
CA HIS A 56 -15.70 0.08 2.74
C HIS A 56 -14.42 -0.37 3.46
N PHE A 57 -13.97 0.40 4.45
CA PHE A 57 -12.84 0.01 5.30
C PHE A 57 -13.12 -1.31 6.01
N ASP A 58 -14.30 -1.45 6.62
CA ASP A 58 -14.65 -2.65 7.39
C ASP A 58 -14.75 -3.90 6.51
N ILE A 59 -15.25 -3.77 5.27
CA ILE A 59 -15.32 -4.89 4.31
C ILE A 59 -13.91 -5.35 3.93
N VAL A 60 -13.02 -4.42 3.55
CA VAL A 60 -11.64 -4.76 3.18
C VAL A 60 -10.86 -5.30 4.38
N ALA A 61 -11.04 -4.71 5.56
CA ALA A 61 -10.41 -5.13 6.80
C ALA A 61 -10.76 -6.56 7.21
N ARG A 62 -12.03 -6.97 7.05
CA ARG A 62 -12.49 -8.35 7.31
C ARG A 62 -11.87 -9.37 6.37
N GLY A 63 -11.47 -8.93 5.18
CA GLY A 63 -10.77 -9.78 4.22
C GLY A 63 -9.33 -10.07 4.62
N LEU A 64 -8.76 -9.38 5.61
CA LEU A 64 -7.41 -9.69 6.08
C LEU A 64 -7.44 -10.93 6.97
N SER A 65 -6.61 -11.91 6.63
CA SER A 65 -6.42 -13.15 7.38
C SER A 65 -4.93 -13.37 7.64
N GLU A 66 -4.58 -14.44 8.35
CA GLU A 66 -3.18 -14.84 8.54
C GLU A 66 -2.48 -15.16 7.20
N THR A 67 -3.22 -15.62 6.19
CA THR A 67 -2.69 -15.97 4.87
C THR A 67 -2.82 -14.85 3.84
N ASP A 68 -3.69 -13.86 4.08
CA ASP A 68 -3.92 -12.71 3.21
C ASP A 68 -3.83 -11.43 4.04
N ASP A 69 -2.59 -10.99 4.27
CA ASP A 69 -2.19 -9.91 5.18
C ASP A 69 -1.89 -8.58 4.46
N LEU A 70 -2.24 -8.49 3.17
CA LEU A 70 -2.11 -7.29 2.35
C LEU A 70 -3.32 -7.15 1.43
N ARG A 71 -4.10 -6.08 1.60
CA ARG A 71 -5.20 -5.72 0.69
C ARG A 71 -5.12 -4.28 0.24
N VAL A 72 -5.64 -4.04 -0.96
CA VAL A 72 -5.84 -2.68 -1.44
C VAL A 72 -7.17 -2.16 -0.91
N LEU A 73 -7.11 -1.06 -0.17
CA LEU A 73 -8.27 -0.32 0.32
C LEU A 73 -8.84 0.60 -0.76
N ASP A 74 -7.97 1.24 -1.54
CA ASP A 74 -8.40 2.19 -2.56
C ASP A 74 -7.49 2.16 -3.79
N PHE A 75 -8.06 1.78 -4.92
CA PHE A 75 -7.41 1.81 -6.23
C PHE A 75 -7.55 3.18 -6.92
N ASP A 76 -8.47 4.04 -6.47
CA ASP A 76 -8.62 5.39 -7.00
C ASP A 76 -7.59 6.32 -6.32
N GLY A 77 -6.43 6.42 -6.96
CA GLY A 77 -5.33 7.25 -6.47
C GLY A 77 -5.66 8.74 -6.37
N ALA A 78 -6.56 9.24 -7.22
CA ALA A 78 -6.99 10.64 -7.16
C ALA A 78 -7.87 10.89 -5.93
N ARG A 79 -8.76 9.95 -5.60
CA ARG A 79 -9.53 9.98 -4.35
C ARG A 79 -8.61 9.85 -3.15
N ALA A 80 -7.75 8.84 -3.11
CA ALA A 80 -6.79 8.61 -2.03
C ALA A 80 -5.95 9.84 -1.72
N PHE A 81 -5.40 10.49 -2.76
CA PHE A 81 -4.57 11.68 -2.62
C PHE A 81 -5.33 12.88 -2.03
N ARG A 82 -6.60 13.06 -2.39
CA ARG A 82 -7.44 14.16 -1.85
C ARG A 82 -7.98 13.86 -0.46
N LEU A 83 -8.08 12.59 -0.09
CA LEU A 83 -8.76 12.16 1.13
C LEU A 83 -7.92 12.41 2.39
N PHE A 84 -6.60 12.52 2.26
CA PHE A 84 -5.68 12.75 3.38
C PHE A 84 -4.86 14.01 3.17
N ALA A 85 -4.82 14.87 4.18
CA ALA A 85 -3.91 16.02 4.17
C ALA A 85 -2.50 15.57 4.57
N PHE A 86 -1.46 16.20 4.01
CA PHE A 86 -0.08 15.84 4.32
C PHE A 86 0.26 15.89 5.81
N LYS A 87 -0.33 16.80 6.59
CA LYS A 87 -0.13 16.89 8.04
C LYS A 87 -0.67 15.68 8.83
N GLU A 88 -1.48 14.85 8.19
CA GLU A 88 -2.10 13.64 8.78
C GLU A 88 -1.35 12.37 8.37
N MET A 89 -0.33 12.53 7.53
CA MET A 89 0.48 11.46 6.96
C MET A 89 1.87 11.50 7.59
N THR A 90 2.45 10.33 7.87
CA THR A 90 3.83 10.21 8.36
C THR A 90 4.70 9.55 7.30
N GLY A 91 5.85 10.15 6.98
CA GLY A 91 6.74 9.70 5.91
C GLY A 91 7.38 10.89 5.15
N PRO A 92 7.87 10.67 3.91
CA PRO A 92 7.82 9.41 3.18
C PRO A 92 8.87 8.41 3.64
N PHE A 93 8.50 7.14 3.67
CA PHE A 93 9.45 6.05 3.44
C PHE A 93 9.74 5.96 1.94
N VAL A 94 11.01 5.87 1.56
CA VAL A 94 11.45 5.80 0.17
C VAL A 94 11.94 4.40 -0.09
N TYR A 95 11.31 3.71 -1.04
CA TYR A 95 11.71 2.36 -1.45
C TYR A 95 12.01 2.30 -2.94
N GLU A 96 13.14 1.69 -3.27
CA GLU A 96 13.53 1.33 -4.62
C GLU A 96 14.29 0.00 -4.55
N ALA A 97 13.78 -1.02 -5.24
CA ALA A 97 14.46 -2.29 -5.34
C ALA A 97 15.84 -2.11 -6.01
N ALA A 98 16.87 -2.78 -5.47
CA ALA A 98 18.24 -2.66 -5.95
C ALA A 98 18.41 -3.06 -7.43
N THR A 99 17.51 -3.88 -7.97
CA THR A 99 17.47 -4.22 -9.39
C THR A 99 16.12 -3.78 -9.97
N PRO A 100 16.08 -2.80 -10.88
CA PRO A 100 14.83 -2.41 -11.52
C PRO A 100 14.31 -3.55 -12.40
N PRO A 101 12.97 -3.76 -12.44
CA PRO A 101 12.37 -4.78 -13.27
C PRO A 101 12.69 -4.51 -14.74
N ARG A 102 13.11 -5.54 -15.46
CA ARG A 102 13.37 -5.41 -16.91
C ARG A 102 12.05 -5.51 -17.65
N VAL A 103 11.72 -4.48 -18.43
CA VAL A 103 10.61 -4.53 -19.39
C VAL A 103 10.84 -5.73 -20.32
N GLY A 104 9.97 -6.75 -20.24
CA GLY A 104 10.03 -7.94 -21.10
C GLY A 104 10.44 -9.27 -20.44
N SER A 105 10.61 -9.36 -19.10
CA SER A 105 10.98 -10.63 -18.45
C SER A 105 9.84 -11.63 -18.24
N LEU A 106 8.63 -11.39 -18.74
CA LEU A 106 7.60 -12.43 -18.87
C LEU A 106 7.90 -13.25 -20.13
N ALA A 107 8.99 -14.02 -20.07
CA ALA A 107 9.26 -15.09 -21.01
C ALA A 107 9.39 -16.39 -20.21
N THR A 108 8.48 -17.31 -20.53
CA THR A 108 8.56 -18.77 -20.32
C THR A 108 8.50 -19.30 -18.89
N ALA A 109 7.32 -19.78 -18.51
CA ALA A 109 7.14 -21.15 -18.01
C ALA A 109 5.84 -21.71 -18.61
#